data_AF-A0A1U7HZY9-F1
#
_entry.id   AF-A0A1U7HZY9-F1
#
_cell.length_a   1.000
_cell.length_b   1.000
_cell.length_c   1.000
_cell.angle_alpha   90.00
_cell.angle_beta   90.00
_cell.angle_gamma   90.00
#
_symmetry.space_group_name_H-M   'P 1'
#
loop_
_entity.id
_entity.type
_entity.pdbx_description
1 polymer ?
#
loop_
_entity_poly.entity_id
_entity_poly.type
_entity_poly.pdbx_seq_one_letter_code
_entity_poly.pdbx_strand_id
1 'polypeptide(L)' 'MNYYKQWILLAKQELNGIVVDYTDPEGNHYSEPFCFQTLDEAISYGQACIDRLIRLRSKSLMQAES' A
#
# COMPACT_ATOMS: atom_id res chain seq x y z
N MET A 1 2.62 6.95 11.27
CA MET A 1 1.82 5.80 10.81
C MET A 1 0.52 6.35 10.29
N ASN A 2 0.26 6.22 8.98
CA ASN A 2 -0.88 6.85 8.34
C ASN A 2 -1.93 5.77 8.04
N TYR A 3 -3.19 6.03 8.37
CA TYR A 3 -4.27 5.10 8.09
C TYR A 3 -4.96 5.51 6.80
N TYR A 4 -5.05 4.60 5.84
CA TYR A 4 -5.75 4.83 4.58
C TYR A 4 -6.69 3.67 4.30
N LYS A 5 -8.01 3.92 4.34
CA LYS A 5 -9.06 2.91 4.13
C LYS A 5 -8.90 1.66 5.01
N GLN A 6 -8.56 1.86 6.29
CA GLN A 6 -8.27 0.81 7.28
C GLN A 6 -6.94 0.04 7.06
N TRP A 7 -6.20 0.35 5.99
CA TRP A 7 -4.84 -0.13 5.81
C TRP A 7 -3.86 0.79 6.54
N ILE A 8 -2.77 0.21 7.00
CA ILE A 8 -1.62 0.96 7.51
C ILE A 8 -0.72 1.28 6.32
N LEU A 9 -0.39 2.54 6.12
CA LEU A 9 0.62 3.00 5.18
C LEU A 9 1.80 3.57 5.99
N LEU A 10 2.97 3.00 5.77
CA LEU A 10 4.20 3.36 6.47
C LEU A 10 5.27 3.74 5.47
N ALA A 11 5.53 5.04 5.37
CA ALA A 11 6.70 5.57 4.69
C ALA A 11 7.91 5.52 5.63
N LYS A 12 9.03 4.98 5.16
CA LYS A 12 10.28 4.85 5.92
C LYS A 12 11.43 5.46 5.14
N GLN A 13 12.28 6.22 5.82
CA GLN A 13 13.52 6.68 5.25
C GLN A 13 14.53 5.53 5.23
N GLU A 14 15.06 5.23 4.06
CA GLU A 14 16.14 4.28 3.80
C GLU A 14 17.36 5.03 3.23
N LEU A 15 18.50 4.34 3.12
CA LEU A 15 19.79 4.94 2.67
C LEU A 15 19.68 5.73 1.36
N ASN A 16 18.83 5.27 0.43
CA ASN A 16 18.75 5.80 -0.94
C ASN A 16 17.42 6.50 -1.26
N GLY A 17 16.56 6.73 -0.27
CA GLY A 17 15.26 7.37 -0.46
C GLY A 17 14.22 6.92 0.54
N ILE A 18 12.95 7.11 0.21
CA ILE A 18 11.81 6.74 1.05
C ILE A 18 11.15 5.50 0.45
N VAL A 19 10.96 4.45 1.24
CA VAL A 19 10.18 3.27 0.83
C VAL A 19 8.81 3.32 1.47
N VAL A 20 7.85 2.60 0.89
CA VAL A 20 6.52 2.42 1.48
C VAL A 20 6.22 0.95 1.71
N ASP A 21 5.80 0.67 2.93
CA ASP A 21 5.18 -0.58 3.31
C ASP A 21 3.71 -0.33 3.60
N TYR A 22 2.89 -1.35 3.34
CA TYR A 22 1.50 -1.31 3.74
C TYR A 22 1.04 -2.63 4.35
N THR A 23 0.18 -2.53 5.36
CA THR A 23 -0.43 -3.66 6.06
C THR A 23 -1.93 -3.59 5.85
N ASP A 24 -2.52 -4.70 5.43
CA ASP A 24 -3.97 -4.78 5.27
C ASP A 24 -4.70 -4.95 6.63
N PRO A 25 -6.04 -4.90 6.65
CA PRO A 25 -6.82 -5.11 7.87
C PRO A 25 -6.71 -6.52 8.47
N GLU A 26 -6.24 -7.50 7.71
CA GLU A 26 -6.04 -8.89 8.14
C GLU A 26 -4.64 -9.10 8.74
N GLY A 27 -3.76 -8.10 8.68
CA GLY A 27 -2.38 -8.16 9.15
C GLY A 27 -1.36 -8.63 8.09
N ASN A 28 -1.77 -8.80 6.84
CA ASN A 28 -0.85 -9.15 5.75
C ASN A 28 0.01 -7.94 5.37
N HIS A 29 1.31 -8.18 5.26
CA HIS A 29 2.31 -7.15 4.93
C HIS A 29 2.70 -7.19 3.46
N TYR A 30 2.93 -6.01 2.91
CA TYR A 30 3.32 -5.80 1.52
C TYR A 30 4.34 -4.66 1.44
N SER A 31 5.29 -4.82 0.53
CA SER A 31 6.37 -3.85 0.31
C SER A 31 6.56 -3.62 -1.19
N GLU A 32 6.83 -2.39 -1.57
CA GLU A 32 7.12 -2.01 -2.95
C GLU A 32 8.65 -1.88 -3.15
N PRO A 33 9.21 -2.29 -4.30
CA PRO A 33 10.66 -2.25 -4.53
C PRO A 33 11.19 -0.84 -4.84
N PHE A 34 10.33 0.19 -4.85
CA PHE A 34 10.68 1.54 -5.28
C PHE A 34 11.08 2.44 -4.11
N CYS A 35 12.08 3.30 -4.35
CA CYS A 35 12.46 4.40 -3.46
C CYS A 35 12.01 5.74 -4.05
N PHE A 36 11.33 6.54 -3.25
CA PHE A 36 10.85 7.87 -3.58
C PHE A 36 11.80 8.94 -3.05
N GLN A 37 11.85 10.10 -3.71
CA GLN A 37 12.69 11.22 -3.27
C GLN A 37 11.98 12.08 -2.22
N THR A 38 10.65 12.08 -2.22
CA THR A 38 9.84 12.88 -1.28
C THR A 38 8.79 12.03 -0.57
N LEU A 39 8.41 12.48 0.63
CA LEU A 39 7.37 11.83 1.42
C LEU A 39 6.00 11.90 0.72
N ASP A 40 5.70 13.01 0.04
CA ASP A 40 4.42 13.20 -0.64
C ASP A 40 4.26 12.26 -1.83
N GLU A 41 5.32 12.04 -2.61
CA GLU A 41 5.35 11.04 -3.69
C GLU A 41 5.13 9.62 -3.13
N ALA A 42 5.85 9.29 -2.04
CA ALA A 42 5.74 8.00 -1.39
C ALA A 42 4.30 7.73 -0.91
N ILE A 43 3.70 8.70 -0.20
CA ILE A 43 2.33 8.57 0.30
C ILE A 43 1.33 8.46 -0.85
N SER A 44 1.45 9.32 -1.88
CA SER A 44 0.53 9.33 -3.03
C SER A 44 0.58 8.01 -3.79
N TYR A 45 1.79 7.47 -4.02
CA TYR A 45 1.97 6.17 -4.66
C TYR A 45 1.40 5.05 -3.79
N GLY A 46 1.70 5.03 -2.49
CA GLY A 46 1.19 4.00 -1.58
C GLY A 46 -0.34 3.97 -1.51
N GLN A 47 -1.01 5.12 -1.53
CA GLN A 47 -2.47 5.21 -1.60
C GLN A 47 -3.01 4.60 -2.91
N ALA A 48 -2.36 4.88 -4.04
CA ALA A 48 -2.73 4.29 -5.34
C ALA A 48 -2.56 2.76 -5.36
N CYS A 49 -1.50 2.22 -4.73
CA CYS A 49 -1.31 0.78 -4.57
C CYS A 49 -2.41 0.15 -3.71
N ILE A 50 -2.74 0.74 -2.56
CA ILE A 50 -3.83 0.25 -1.70
C ILE A 50 -5.17 0.24 -2.48
N ASP A 51 -5.48 1.30 -3.22
CA ASP A 51 -6.70 1.36 -4.04
C ASP A 51 -6.75 0.26 -5.11
N ARG A 52 -5.61 -0.03 -5.74
CA ARG A 52 -5.50 -1.13 -6.70
C ARG A 52 -5.73 -2.48 -6.02
N LEU A 53 -5.13 -2.71 -4.85
CA LEU A 53 -5.24 -3.98 -4.10
C LEU A 53 -6.67 -4.24 -3.63
N ILE A 54 -7.35 -3.22 -3.09
CA ILE A 54 -8.77 -3.31 -2.72
C ILE A 54 -9.60 -3.73 -3.94
N ARG A 55 -9.41 -3.08 -5.09
CA ARG A 55 -10.13 -3.41 -6.34
C ARG A 55 -9.85 -4.83 -6.81
N LEU A 56 -8.61 -5.30 -6.73
CA LEU A 56 -8.24 -6.66 -7.12
C LEU A 56 -8.89 -7.70 -6.20
N ARG A 57 -8.90 -7.47 -4.87
CA ARG A 57 -9.59 -8.35 -3.93
C ARG A 57 -11.09 -8.40 -4.19
N SER A 58 -11.73 -7.27 -4.39
CA SER A 58 -13.17 -7.24 -4.71
C SER A 58 -13.48 -8.04 -5.98
N LYS A 59 -12.66 -7.92 -7.04
CA LYS A 59 -12.83 -8.71 -8.26
C LYS A 59 -12.63 -10.21 -8.03
N SER A 60 -11.63 -10.59 -7.23
CA SER A 60 -11.38 -12.00 -6.91
C SER A 60 -12.53 -12.63 -6.14
N LEU A 61 -13.17 -11.89 -5.22
CA LEU A 61 -14.33 -12.37 -4.47
C LEU A 61 -15.53 -12.60 -5.40
N MET A 62 -15.81 -11.67 -6.31
CA MET A 62 -16.90 -11.82 -7.28
C MET A 62 -16.72 -13.02 -8.24
N GLN A 63 -15.48 -13.41 -8.54
CA GLN A 63 -15.19 -14.58 -9.36
C GLN A 63 -15.24 -15.91 -8.58
N ALA A 64 -15.03 -15.89 -7.26
CA ALA A 64 -15.13 -17.09 -6.41
C ALA A 64 -16.58 -17.44 -6.03
N GLU A 65 -17.50 -16.48 -6.14
CA GLU A 65 -18.93 -16.62 -5.82
C GLU A 65 -19.82 -16.88 -7.06
N SER A 66 -19.24 -16.98 -8.27
CA SER A 66 -19.92 -17.36 -9.53
C SER A 66 -19.58 -18.79 -9.94
#